data_AF-A0A1G7XEJ5-F1
#
_entry.id   AF-A0A1G7XEJ5-F1
#
_cell.length_a   1.000
_cell.length_b   1.000
_cell.length_c   1.000
_cell.angle_alpha   90.00
_cell.angle_beta   90.00
_cell.angle_gamma   90.00
#
_symmetry.space_group_name_H-M   'P 1'
#
loop_
_entity.id
_entity.type
_entity.pdbx_description
1 polymer ?
#
loop_
_entity_poly.entity_id
_entity_poly.type
_entity_poly.pdbx_seq_one_letter_code
_entity_poly.pdbx_strand_id
1 'polypeptide(L)'
;MSQQKEAFVTSVEDALCFFEVTSAAIIPDNLKSAVIKSSRFEPIINETLADLAEQYQTTILPARDYKPRDKHWLKDLLRSCIEEFM
;
A
#
# COMPACT_ATOMS: atom_id res chain seq x y z
N MET A 1 -5.24 16.07 -14.58
CA MET A 1 -4.76 14.68 -14.70
C MET A 1 -5.24 13.92 -13.48
N SER A 2 -6.20 13.01 -13.62
CA SER A 2 -6.67 12.15 -12.51
C SER A 2 -5.97 10.80 -12.61
N GLN A 3 -5.44 10.30 -11.50
CA GLN A 3 -4.90 8.95 -11.45
C GLN A 3 -6.05 7.94 -11.55
N GLN A 4 -5.91 6.95 -12.43
CA GLN A 4 -6.89 5.88 -12.63
C GLN A 4 -6.47 4.64 -11.83
N LYS A 5 -7.45 3.85 -11.36
CA LYS A 5 -7.20 2.69 -10.50
C LYS A 5 -6.42 1.60 -11.23
N GLU A 6 -6.77 1.35 -12.49
CA GLU A 6 -6.18 0.31 -13.33
C GLU A 6 -4.71 0.62 -13.59
N ALA A 7 -4.41 1.86 -13.98
CA ALA A 7 -3.04 2.30 -14.22
C ALA A 7 -2.17 2.20 -12.96
N PHE A 8 -2.75 2.41 -11.77
CA PHE A 8 -2.02 2.25 -10.51
C PHE A 8 -1.73 0.79 -10.19
N VAL A 9 -2.73 -0.10 -10.33
CA VAL A 9 -2.55 -1.55 -10.10
C VAL A 9 -1.50 -2.12 -11.03
N THR A 10 -1.59 -1.85 -12.34
CA THR A 10 -0.60 -2.34 -13.31
C THR A 10 0.80 -1.83 -13.01
N SER A 11 0.94 -0.56 -12.58
CA SER A 11 2.27 -0.04 -12.21
C SER A 11 2.88 -0.73 -11.00
N VAL A 12 2.05 -1.21 -10.06
CA VAL A 12 2.51 -1.97 -8.89
C VAL A 12 2.92 -3.38 -9.30
N GLU A 13 2.12 -4.04 -10.13
CA GLU A 13 2.40 -5.36 -10.69
C GLU A 13 3.70 -5.37 -11.50
N ASP A 14 3.87 -4.40 -12.41
CA ASP A 14 5.08 -4.23 -13.21
C ASP A 14 6.31 -4.01 -12.33
N ALA A 15 6.17 -3.24 -11.25
CA ALA A 15 7.27 -3.01 -10.31
C ALA A 15 7.66 -4.30 -9.58
N LEU A 16 6.70 -5.06 -9.07
CA LEU A 16 6.95 -6.35 -8.39
C LEU A 16 7.63 -7.33 -9.34
N CYS A 17 7.15 -7.43 -10.58
CA CYS A 17 7.75 -8.26 -11.63
C CYS A 17 9.16 -7.80 -11.99
N PHE A 18 9.39 -6.49 -12.14
CA PHE A 18 10.70 -5.94 -12.50
C PHE A 18 11.77 -6.22 -11.45
N PHE A 19 11.41 -6.10 -10.17
CA PHE A 19 12.34 -6.38 -9.09
C PHE A 19 12.45 -7.87 -8.75
N GLU A 20 11.62 -8.74 -9.34
CA GLU A 20 11.53 -10.18 -9.04
C GLU A 20 11.39 -10.48 -7.53
N VAL A 21 10.82 -9.53 -6.77
CA VAL A 21 10.65 -9.64 -5.32
C VAL A 21 9.18 -9.49 -4.95
N THR A 22 8.79 -10.23 -3.93
CA THR A 22 7.62 -9.90 -3.13
C THR A 22 8.03 -8.87 -2.08
N SER A 23 7.37 -7.72 -2.06
CA SER A 23 7.54 -6.77 -0.95
C SER A 23 6.76 -7.27 0.27
N ALA A 24 7.30 -7.13 1.49
CA ALA A 24 6.53 -7.46 2.70
C ALA A 24 5.33 -6.51 2.89
N ALA A 25 5.49 -5.24 2.49
CA ALA A 25 4.42 -4.26 2.56
C ALA A 25 4.51 -3.18 1.48
N ILE A 26 3.35 -2.85 0.89
CA ILE A 26 3.16 -1.74 -0.04
C ILE A 26 2.40 -0.63 0.69
N ILE A 27 2.96 0.58 0.65
CA ILE A 27 2.29 1.74 1.23
C ILE A 27 1.89 2.72 0.14
N PRO A 28 0.63 2.62 -0.34
CA PRO A 28 0.09 3.68 -1.16
C PRO A 28 -0.06 4.95 -0.31
N ASP A 29 0.41 6.07 -0.86
CA ASP A 29 -0.11 7.37 -0.39
C ASP A 29 -1.62 7.37 -0.64
N ASN A 30 -2.43 8.06 0.17
CA ASN A 30 -3.89 7.88 0.26
C ASN A 30 -4.68 8.31 -1.01
N LEU A 31 -4.35 7.68 -2.13
CA LEU A 31 -4.89 7.87 -3.44
C LEU A 31 -6.26 7.21 -3.47
N LYS A 32 -7.26 7.90 -4.03
CA LYS A 32 -8.59 7.30 -4.27
C LYS A 32 -8.52 6.02 -5.12
N SER A 33 -7.46 5.87 -5.91
CA SER A 33 -7.16 4.69 -6.71
C SER A 33 -6.80 3.47 -5.85
N ALA A 34 -6.24 3.70 -4.66
CA ALA A 34 -5.78 2.66 -3.75
C ALA A 34 -6.66 2.49 -2.51
N VAL A 35 -7.23 3.59 -2.03
CA VAL A 35 -7.99 3.65 -0.78
C VAL A 35 -9.39 4.18 -1.08
N ILE A 36 -10.40 3.34 -0.85
CA ILE A 36 -11.82 3.70 -1.01
C ILE A 36 -12.26 4.60 0.16
N LYS A 37 -11.81 4.26 1.37
CA LYS A 37 -12.05 5.07 2.58
C LYS A 37 -10.84 5.03 3.49
N SER A 38 -10.25 6.20 3.73
CA SER A 38 -9.17 6.34 4.68
C SER A 38 -9.71 6.28 6.12
N SER A 39 -9.02 5.53 6.97
CA SER A 39 -9.33 5.42 8.40
C SER A 39 -8.03 5.27 9.17
N ARG A 40 -8.02 5.70 10.44
CA ARG A 40 -6.88 5.52 11.34
C ARG A 40 -6.69 4.08 11.79
N PHE A 41 -7.73 3.26 11.71
CA PHE A 41 -7.76 1.91 12.28
C PHE A 41 -8.20 0.85 11.26
N GLU A 42 -9.17 1.17 10.41
CA GLU A 42 -9.73 0.23 9.41
C GLU A 42 -9.90 0.91 8.05
N PRO A 43 -8.80 1.09 7.29
CA PRO A 43 -8.89 1.64 5.95
C PRO A 43 -9.55 0.62 5.01
N ILE A 44 -10.46 1.09 4.16
CA ILE A 44 -11.07 0.26 3.12
C ILE A 44 -10.21 0.37 1.88
N ILE A 45 -9.46 -0.68 1.60
CA ILE A 45 -8.61 -0.81 0.41
C ILE A 45 -9.48 -1.18 -0.78
N ASN A 46 -9.04 -0.80 -1.97
CA ASN A 46 -9.64 -1.27 -3.21
C ASN A 46 -9.51 -2.79 -3.33
N GLU A 47 -10.59 -3.49 -3.67
CA GLU A 47 -10.65 -4.94 -3.87
C GLU A 47 -9.52 -5.44 -4.77
N THR A 48 -9.27 -4.77 -5.91
CA THR A 48 -8.20 -5.16 -6.85
C THR A 48 -6.80 -5.10 -6.22
N LEU A 49 -6.58 -4.15 -5.31
CA LEU A 49 -5.32 -4.07 -4.58
C LEU A 49 -5.23 -5.13 -3.47
N ALA A 50 -6.35 -5.45 -2.82
CA ALA A 50 -6.39 -6.54 -1.85
C ALA A 50 -6.10 -7.90 -2.52
N ASP A 51 -6.65 -8.15 -3.71
CA ASP A 51 -6.37 -9.36 -4.49
C ASP A 51 -4.88 -9.45 -4.89
N LEU A 52 -4.30 -8.33 -5.31
CA LEU A 52 -2.86 -8.22 -5.58
C LEU A 52 -2.04 -8.49 -4.31
N ALA A 53 -2.48 -7.95 -3.17
CA ALA A 53 -1.85 -8.18 -1.88
C ALA A 53 -1.79 -9.67 -1.53
N GLU A 54 -2.90 -10.38 -1.73
CA GLU A 54 -2.99 -11.81 -1.48
C GLU A 54 -2.15 -12.63 -2.46
N GLN A 55 -2.22 -12.35 -3.77
CA GLN A 55 -1.45 -13.06 -4.80
C GLN A 55 0.05 -12.99 -4.58
N TYR A 56 0.55 -11.80 -4.24
CA TYR A 56 1.97 -11.57 -4.04
C TYR A 56 2.42 -11.79 -2.60
N GLN A 57 1.53 -12.22 -1.68
CA GLN A 57 1.80 -12.34 -0.25
C GLN A 57 2.40 -11.05 0.37
N THR A 58 1.83 -9.91 0.02
CA THR A 58 2.24 -8.59 0.50
C THR A 58 1.14 -7.94 1.32
N THR A 59 1.49 -7.03 2.23
CA THR A 59 0.52 -6.28 3.04
C THR A 59 0.34 -4.87 2.51
N ILE A 60 -0.89 -4.40 2.32
CA ILE A 60 -1.14 -3.01 1.92
C ILE A 60 -1.48 -2.14 3.13
N LEU A 61 -0.62 -1.16 3.40
CA LEU A 61 -0.76 -0.23 4.53
C LEU A 61 -0.87 1.20 4.00
N PRO A 62 -2.05 1.80 3.88
CA PRO A 62 -2.17 3.14 3.32
C PRO A 62 -1.57 4.20 4.26
N ALA A 63 -0.93 5.21 3.67
CA ALA A 63 -0.41 6.34 4.42
C ALA A 63 -1.57 7.14 5.05
N ARG A 64 -1.34 7.74 6.22
CA ARG A 64 -2.36 8.53 6.90
C ARG A 64 -2.74 9.78 6.11
N ASP A 65 -4.05 10.02 6.06
CA ASP A 65 -4.61 11.21 5.45
C ASP A 65 -4.28 12.51 6.21
N TYR A 66 -4.08 13.59 5.46
CA TYR A 66 -4.06 14.99 5.95
C TYR A 66 -2.94 15.42 6.91
N LYS A 67 -1.92 14.60 7.19
CA LYS A 67 -0.71 15.05 7.93
C LYS A 67 0.59 14.50 7.34
N PRO A 68 1.19 15.20 6.34
CA PRO A 68 2.47 14.80 5.74
C PRO A 68 3.68 14.82 6.71
N ARG A 69 3.50 15.29 7.96
CA ARG A 69 4.53 15.21 9.01
C ARG A 69 4.87 13.78 9.44
N ASP A 70 3.96 12.83 9.22
CA ASP A 70 4.12 11.45 9.72
C ASP A 70 4.81 10.51 8.71
N LYS A 71 5.38 11.03 7.61
CA LYS A 71 6.13 10.21 6.64
C LYS A 71 7.33 9.48 7.27
N HIS A 72 7.83 9.98 8.42
CA HIS A 72 8.83 9.29 9.24
C HIS A 72 8.24 8.15 10.06
N TRP A 73 7.09 8.36 10.72
CA TRP A 73 6.39 7.32 11.48
C TRP A 73 6.03 6.14 10.59
N LEU A 74 5.62 6.37 9.35
CA LEU A 74 5.34 5.26 8.44
C LEU A 74 6.53 4.29 8.28
N LYS A 75 7.77 4.80 8.30
CA LYS A 75 8.98 3.96 8.29
C LYS A 75 9.18 3.21 9.60
N ASP A 76 8.88 3.84 10.73
CA ASP A 76 8.97 3.21 12.05
C ASP A 76 7.90 2.11 12.24
N LEU A 77 6.68 2.36 11.74
CA LEU A 77 5.59 1.38 11.73
C LEU A 77 5.96 0.17 10.85
N LEU A 78 6.52 0.42 9.67
CA LEU A 78 7.04 -0.64 8.80
C LEU A 78 8.07 -1.51 9.50
N ARG A 79 9.00 -0.91 10.24
CA ARG A 79 10.01 -1.65 10.99
C ARG A 79 9.36 -2.58 12.00
N SER A 80 8.37 -2.09 12.75
CA SER A 80 7.61 -2.90 13.70
C SER A 80 6.84 -4.03 13.03
N CYS A 81 6.16 -3.77 11.91
CA CYS A 81 5.41 -4.81 11.20
C CYS A 81 6.36 -5.88 10.61
N ILE A 82 7.48 -5.48 10.00
CA ILE A 82 8.46 -6.43 9.45
C ILE A 82 9.07 -7.30 10.57
N GLU A 83 9.36 -6.72 11.74
CA GLU A 83 9.87 -7.46 12.90
C GLU A 83 8.84 -8.46 13.48
N GLU A 84 7.53 -8.25 13.28
CA GLU A 84 6.48 -9.21 13.70
C GLU A 84 6.24 -10.35 12.68
N PHE A 85 6.64 -10.16 11.42
CA PHE A 85 6.47 -11.15 10.34
C PHE A 85 7.76 -11.96 10.05
N MET A 86 8.87 -11.70 10.76
CA MET A 86 10.13 -12.46 10.74
C MET A 86 10.34 -13.25 12.03
#